data_AF-A0A800F2X8-F1
#
_entry.id   AF-A0A800F2X8-F1
#
_cell.length_a   1.000
_cell.length_b   1.000
_cell.length_c   1.000
_cell.angle_alpha   90.00
_cell.angle_beta   90.00
_cell.angle_gamma   90.00
#
_symmetry.space_group_name_H-M   'P 1'
#
loop_
_entity.id
_entity.type
_entity.pdbx_description
1 polymer ?
#
loop_
_entity_poly.entity_id
_entity_poly.type
_entity_poly.pdbx_seq_one_letter_code
_entity_poly.pdbx_strand_id
1 'polypeptide(L)'
;MKKHLTIFFLFICSFNILTGQEPETIFNLANASYEKADYTMAINQYEKIIKLGYESEELYFNLGNAYYKSRQIGNAILHYERALRISPGNKDIEYNLRLLNDQTVDKIEIIPRIFFMQWWFDISGFYSSDYWSKILLITFTLSCIFFGLFYYVLSPERKKGVFVIFLMFLSISLLSL
;
A
#
# COMPACT_ATOMS: atom_id res chain seq x y z
N MET A 1 23.72 -15.94 38.47
CA MET A 1 22.59 -15.42 37.67
C MET A 1 23.03 -14.66 36.42
N LYS A 2 23.92 -13.66 36.50
CA LYS A 2 24.35 -12.87 35.31
C LYS A 2 24.96 -13.69 34.16
N LYS A 3 25.77 -14.73 34.45
CA LYS A 3 26.40 -15.59 33.43
C LYS A 3 25.42 -16.42 32.59
N HIS A 4 24.34 -16.93 33.20
CA HIS A 4 23.30 -17.68 32.49
C HIS A 4 22.44 -16.77 31.61
N LEU A 5 22.21 -15.52 32.02
CA LEU A 5 21.50 -14.52 31.22
C LEU A 5 22.27 -14.15 29.95
N THR A 6 23.60 -13.98 30.03
CA THR A 6 24.45 -13.75 28.86
C THR A 6 24.53 -14.95 27.92
N ILE A 7 24.55 -16.18 28.44
CA ILE A 7 24.54 -17.39 27.60
C ILE A 7 23.19 -17.55 26.89
N PHE A 8 22.09 -17.27 27.59
CA PHE A 8 20.75 -17.27 27.00
C PHE A 8 20.59 -16.18 25.93
N PHE A 9 21.13 -14.98 26.17
CA PHE A 9 21.15 -13.89 25.18
C PHE A 9 22.00 -14.23 23.95
N LEU A 10 23.18 -14.82 24.13
CA LEU A 10 24.02 -15.29 23.03
C LEU A 10 23.36 -16.44 22.24
N PHE A 11 22.62 -17.32 22.92
CA PHE A 11 21.86 -18.40 22.29
C PHE A 11 20.67 -17.88 21.47
N ILE A 12 19.96 -16.84 21.95
CA ILE A 12 18.90 -16.18 21.18
C ILE A 12 19.50 -15.47 19.95
N CYS A 13 20.63 -14.78 20.10
CA CYS A 13 21.29 -14.12 18.98
C CYS A 13 21.79 -15.13 17.93
N SER A 14 22.35 -16.27 18.33
CA SER A 14 22.80 -17.30 17.39
C SER A 14 21.63 -18.04 16.72
N PHE A 15 20.50 -18.20 17.40
CA PHE A 15 19.29 -18.81 16.82
C PHE A 15 18.64 -17.92 15.74
N ASN A 16 18.71 -16.59 15.89
CA ASN A 16 18.23 -15.66 14.87
C ASN A 16 19.14 -15.62 13.62
N ILE A 17 20.45 -15.87 13.76
CA ILE A 17 21.37 -15.92 12.62
C ILE A 17 21.15 -17.18 11.76
N LEU A 18 20.68 -18.28 12.36
CA LEU A 18 20.46 -19.55 11.66
C LEU A 18 19.22 -19.55 10.74
N THR A 19 18.32 -18.58 10.89
CA THR A 19 17.02 -18.56 10.17
C THR A 19 16.93 -17.53 9.05
N GLY A 20 17.94 -16.66 8.89
CA GLY A 20 17.93 -15.55 7.92
C GLY A 20 18.47 -15.86 6.52
N GLN A 21 19.07 -17.03 6.27
CA GLN A 21 19.79 -17.31 5.00
C GLN A 21 18.99 -18.12 3.97
N GLU A 22 17.94 -18.82 4.37
CA GLU A 22 17.16 -19.69 3.47
C GLU A 22 16.49 -18.92 2.31
N PRO A 23 15.81 -17.78 2.51
CA PRO A 23 15.05 -17.12 1.45
C PRO A 23 15.93 -16.54 0.35
N GLU A 24 17.04 -15.89 0.73
CA GLU A 24 18.01 -15.32 -0.22
C GLU A 24 18.69 -16.42 -1.04
N THR A 25 19.02 -17.55 -0.42
CA THR A 25 19.60 -18.70 -1.12
C THR A 25 18.60 -19.28 -2.13
N ILE A 26 17.34 -19.49 -1.72
CA ILE A 26 16.27 -19.96 -2.61
C ILE A 26 16.01 -18.95 -3.74
N PHE A 27 16.11 -17.64 -3.45
CA PHE A 27 15.94 -16.58 -4.43
C PHE A 27 16.99 -16.63 -5.53
N ASN A 28 18.27 -16.76 -5.15
CA ASN A 28 19.37 -16.87 -6.10
C ASN A 28 19.28 -18.16 -6.94
N LEU A 29 18.83 -19.27 -6.34
CA LEU A 29 18.53 -20.49 -7.09
C LEU A 29 17.39 -20.31 -8.10
N ALA A 30 16.36 -19.54 -7.72
CA ALA A 30 15.23 -19.25 -8.59
C ALA A 30 15.65 -18.38 -9.78
N ASN A 31 16.46 -17.35 -9.53
CA ASN A 31 17.09 -16.52 -10.56
C ASN A 31 17.93 -17.38 -11.52
N ALA A 32 18.79 -18.26 -10.99
CA ALA A 32 19.62 -19.14 -11.80
C ALA A 32 18.78 -20.13 -12.64
N SER A 33 17.67 -20.61 -12.11
CA SER A 33 16.73 -21.48 -12.85
C SER A 33 16.03 -20.69 -13.96
N TYR A 34 15.63 -19.45 -13.68
CA TYR A 34 15.04 -18.53 -14.66
C TYR A 34 16.01 -18.21 -15.81
N GLU A 35 17.28 -17.94 -15.51
CA GLU A 35 18.33 -17.70 -16.51
C GLU A 35 18.56 -18.92 -17.42
N LYS A 36 18.41 -20.13 -16.88
CA LYS A 36 18.45 -21.39 -17.65
C LYS A 36 17.17 -21.68 -18.43
N ALA A 37 16.22 -20.75 -18.43
CA ALA A 37 14.88 -20.93 -19.00
C ALA A 37 14.06 -22.08 -18.39
N ASP A 38 14.46 -22.60 -17.23
CA ASP A 38 13.64 -23.53 -16.43
C ASP A 38 12.66 -22.73 -15.57
N TYR A 39 11.65 -22.18 -16.23
CA TYR A 39 10.68 -21.31 -15.60
C TYR A 39 9.79 -22.04 -14.59
N THR A 40 9.52 -23.32 -14.81
CA THR A 40 8.74 -24.15 -13.87
C THR A 40 9.48 -24.30 -12.54
N MET A 41 10.79 -24.58 -12.59
CA MET A 41 11.61 -24.66 -11.39
C MET A 41 11.75 -23.30 -10.70
N ALA A 42 11.97 -22.22 -11.47
CA ALA A 42 12.03 -20.87 -10.95
C ALA A 42 10.75 -20.48 -10.20
N ILE A 43 9.58 -20.72 -10.80
CA ILE A 43 8.26 -20.47 -10.18
C ILE A 43 8.15 -21.20 -8.84
N ASN A 44 8.45 -22.49 -8.81
CA ASN A 44 8.35 -23.30 -7.59
C ASN A 44 9.25 -22.74 -6.47
N GLN A 45 10.47 -22.32 -6.81
CA GLN A 45 11.40 -21.75 -5.84
C GLN A 45 10.94 -20.38 -5.33
N TYR A 46 10.49 -19.47 -6.19
CA TYR A 46 9.90 -18.20 -5.74
C TYR A 46 8.66 -18.40 -4.86
N GLU A 47 7.78 -19.34 -5.20
CA GLU A 47 6.61 -19.65 -4.38
C GLU A 47 6.97 -20.21 -3.00
N LYS A 48 8.09 -20.93 -2.87
CA LYS A 48 8.60 -21.35 -1.56
C LYS A 48 8.98 -20.15 -0.70
N ILE A 49 9.59 -19.12 -1.28
CA ILE A 49 9.94 -17.89 -0.56
C ILE A 49 8.67 -17.21 -0.04
N ILE A 50 7.62 -17.14 -0.86
CA ILE A 50 6.30 -16.61 -0.45
C ILE A 50 5.70 -17.46 0.69
N LYS A 51 5.79 -18.80 0.61
CA LYS A 51 5.30 -19.70 1.67
C LYS A 51 6.04 -19.54 3.00
N LEU A 52 7.29 -19.09 2.97
CA LEU A 52 8.05 -18.73 4.15
C LEU A 52 7.65 -17.36 4.74
N GLY A 53 6.71 -16.65 4.12
CA GLY A 53 6.18 -15.36 4.57
C GLY A 53 6.99 -14.16 4.08
N TYR A 54 7.95 -14.37 3.17
CA TYR A 54 8.74 -13.29 2.61
C TYR A 54 8.02 -12.70 1.39
N GLU A 55 7.90 -11.37 1.41
CA GLU A 55 7.30 -10.60 0.33
C GLU A 55 8.22 -9.43 -0.01
N SER A 56 8.53 -9.27 -1.29
CA SER A 56 9.28 -8.11 -1.80
C SER A 56 8.82 -7.80 -3.22
N GLU A 57 9.05 -6.56 -3.65
CA GLU A 57 8.74 -6.13 -5.01
C GLU A 57 9.52 -6.96 -6.04
N GLU A 58 10.82 -7.15 -5.82
CA GLU A 58 11.70 -7.96 -6.69
C GLU A 58 11.22 -9.42 -6.80
N LEU A 59 10.80 -10.03 -5.68
CA LEU A 59 10.27 -11.40 -5.67
C LEU A 59 9.03 -11.54 -6.53
N TYR A 60 8.07 -10.63 -6.36
CA TYR A 60 6.85 -10.66 -7.15
C TYR A 60 7.11 -10.30 -8.61
N PHE A 61 8.02 -9.37 -8.89
CA PHE A 61 8.42 -9.03 -10.25
C PHE A 61 9.06 -10.22 -10.98
N ASN A 62 10.01 -10.91 -10.34
CA ASN A 62 10.70 -12.06 -10.93
C ASN A 62 9.79 -13.29 -11.08
N LEU A 63 8.89 -13.51 -10.11
CA LEU A 63 7.86 -14.54 -10.25
C LEU A 63 6.88 -14.21 -11.39
N GLY A 64 6.49 -12.94 -11.53
CA GLY A 64 5.69 -12.46 -12.67
C GLY A 64 6.38 -12.71 -14.01
N ASN A 65 7.67 -12.40 -14.10
CA ASN A 65 8.52 -12.70 -15.27
C ASN A 65 8.54 -14.21 -15.58
N ALA A 66 8.71 -15.06 -14.57
CA ALA A 66 8.75 -16.51 -14.74
C ALA A 66 7.41 -17.08 -15.24
N TYR A 67 6.29 -16.59 -14.69
CA TYR A 67 4.96 -16.93 -15.17
C TYR A 67 4.69 -16.45 -16.60
N TYR A 68 5.13 -15.24 -16.94
CA TYR A 68 5.00 -14.70 -18.30
C TYR A 68 5.74 -15.58 -19.32
N LYS A 69 7.00 -15.91 -19.03
CA LYS A 69 7.81 -16.80 -19.89
C LYS A 69 7.23 -18.21 -19.98
N SER A 70 6.54 -18.68 -18.95
CA SER A 70 5.77 -19.93 -18.94
C SER A 70 4.42 -19.84 -19.64
N ARG A 71 4.08 -18.71 -20.28
CA ARG A 71 2.79 -18.43 -20.94
C ARG A 71 1.56 -18.45 -20.01
N GLN A 72 1.78 -18.31 -18.71
CA GLN A 72 0.71 -18.23 -17.72
C GLN A 72 0.38 -16.76 -17.43
N ILE A 73 -0.27 -16.10 -18.40
CA ILE A 73 -0.47 -14.65 -18.40
C ILE A 73 -1.22 -14.15 -17.16
N GLY A 74 -2.29 -14.84 -16.74
CA GLY A 74 -3.06 -14.44 -15.55
C GLY A 74 -2.23 -14.44 -14.26
N ASN A 75 -1.38 -15.45 -14.07
CA ASN A 75 -0.47 -15.50 -12.91
C ASN A 75 0.61 -14.43 -13.00
N ALA A 76 1.12 -14.13 -14.20
CA ALA A 76 2.06 -13.05 -14.41
C ALA A 76 1.47 -11.69 -14.00
N ILE A 77 0.26 -11.38 -14.47
CA ILE A 77 -0.49 -10.16 -14.10
C ILE A 77 -0.66 -10.09 -12.59
N LEU A 78 -1.15 -11.15 -11.95
CA LEU A 78 -1.35 -11.21 -10.50
C LEU A 78 -0.08 -10.84 -9.73
N HIS A 79 1.07 -11.39 -10.12
CA HIS A 79 2.32 -11.13 -9.43
C HIS A 79 2.89 -9.75 -9.74
N TYR A 80 2.77 -9.24 -10.96
CA TYR A 80 3.13 -7.84 -11.20
C TYR A 80 2.23 -6.85 -10.45
N GLU A 81 0.93 -7.12 -10.29
CA GLU A 81 0.04 -6.28 -9.46
C GLU A 81 0.48 -6.28 -7.99
N ARG A 82 0.91 -7.43 -7.46
CA ARG A 82 1.49 -7.52 -6.11
C ARG A 82 2.78 -6.72 -6.00
N ALA A 83 3.65 -6.79 -7.00
CA ALA A 83 4.87 -6.00 -7.06
C ALA A 83 4.55 -4.48 -7.08
N LEU A 84 3.59 -4.05 -7.92
CA LEU A 84 3.15 -2.65 -8.02
C LEU A 84 2.53 -2.15 -6.71
N ARG A 85 1.84 -3.03 -5.97
CA ARG A 85 1.30 -2.69 -4.66
C ARG A 85 2.39 -2.36 -3.64
N ILE A 86 3.54 -3.05 -3.70
CA ILE A 86 4.69 -2.78 -2.82
C ILE A 86 5.44 -1.52 -3.28
N SER A 87 5.60 -1.31 -4.59
CA SER A 87 6.26 -0.14 -5.16
C SER A 87 5.34 0.60 -6.15
N PRO A 88 4.40 1.42 -5.65
CA PRO A 88 3.52 2.21 -6.50
C PRO A 88 4.34 3.18 -7.37
N GLY A 89 4.09 3.20 -8.68
CA GLY A 89 4.79 4.08 -9.62
C GLY A 89 6.07 3.49 -10.22
N ASN A 90 6.38 2.21 -9.98
CA ASN A 90 7.44 1.54 -10.71
C ASN A 90 7.05 1.38 -12.20
N LYS A 91 7.70 2.17 -13.05
CA LYS A 91 7.42 2.25 -14.49
C LYS A 91 7.65 0.92 -15.23
N ASP A 92 8.60 0.10 -14.78
CA ASP A 92 8.89 -1.18 -15.41
C ASP A 92 7.77 -2.18 -15.15
N ILE A 93 7.23 -2.18 -13.92
CA ILE A 93 6.07 -2.99 -13.54
C ILE A 93 4.84 -2.54 -14.31
N GLU A 94 4.57 -1.23 -14.36
CA GLU A 94 3.44 -0.66 -15.10
C GLU A 94 3.50 -0.97 -16.59
N TYR A 95 4.70 -0.93 -17.18
CA TYR A 95 4.92 -1.29 -18.58
C TYR A 95 4.61 -2.77 -18.83
N ASN A 96 5.14 -3.67 -17.99
CA ASN A 96 4.87 -5.10 -18.12
C ASN A 96 3.38 -5.43 -17.95
N LEU A 97 2.70 -4.83 -16.97
CA LEU A 97 1.26 -5.00 -16.78
C LEU A 97 0.46 -4.53 -18.00
N ARG A 98 0.80 -3.37 -18.56
CA ARG A 98 0.15 -2.84 -19.77
C ARG A 98 0.32 -3.82 -20.93
N LEU A 99 1.54 -4.29 -21.17
CA LEU A 99 1.84 -5.26 -22.22
C LEU A 99 1.02 -6.56 -22.06
N LEU A 100 0.90 -7.08 -20.83
CA LEU A 100 0.15 -8.31 -20.58
C LEU A 100 -1.36 -8.14 -20.65
N ASN A 101 -1.89 -7.01 -20.16
CA ASN A 101 -3.31 -6.71 -20.26
C ASN A 101 -3.75 -6.49 -21.73
N ASP A 102 -2.86 -5.97 -22.58
CA ASP A 102 -3.11 -5.89 -24.03
C ASP A 102 -3.15 -7.28 -24.70
N GLN A 103 -2.52 -8.30 -24.10
CA GLN A 103 -2.51 -9.68 -24.59
C GLN A 103 -3.72 -10.50 -24.13
N THR A 104 -4.45 -10.07 -23.09
CA THR A 104 -5.64 -10.77 -22.60
C THR A 104 -6.86 -10.42 -23.46
N VAL A 105 -7.62 -11.44 -23.88
CA VAL A 105 -8.83 -11.29 -24.72
C VAL A 105 -9.91 -10.48 -23.99
N ASP A 106 -10.04 -10.72 -22.67
CA ASP A 106 -10.83 -9.90 -21.78
C ASP A 106 -10.05 -8.61 -21.50
N LYS A 107 -10.28 -7.59 -22.33
CA LYS A 107 -9.89 -6.22 -22.00
C LYS A 107 -10.68 -5.83 -20.76
N ILE A 108 -10.10 -6.06 -19.58
CA ILE A 108 -10.55 -5.37 -18.39
C ILE A 108 -10.14 -3.92 -18.62
N GLU A 109 -11.01 -3.17 -19.30
CA GLU A 109 -10.88 -1.72 -19.38
C GLU A 109 -10.87 -1.25 -17.94
N ILE A 110 -9.69 -0.85 -17.45
CA ILE A 110 -9.54 -0.18 -16.18
C ILE A 110 -10.28 1.14 -16.40
N ILE A 111 -11.57 1.17 -16.07
CA ILE A 111 -12.42 2.34 -16.28
C ILE A 111 -11.67 3.50 -15.63
N PRO A 112 -11.15 4.46 -16.42
CA PRO A 112 -10.37 5.53 -15.86
C PRO A 112 -11.28 6.22 -14.87
N ARG A 113 -10.85 6.28 -13.60
CA ARG A 113 -11.61 7.00 -12.60
C ARG A 113 -11.78 8.42 -13.12
N ILE A 114 -13.02 8.89 -13.18
CA ILE A 114 -13.31 10.25 -13.62
C ILE A 114 -12.43 11.19 -12.79
N PHE A 115 -11.92 12.27 -13.38
CA PHE A 115 -10.90 13.13 -12.76
C PHE A 115 -11.21 13.52 -11.29
N PHE A 116 -12.48 13.70 -10.92
CA PHE A 116 -12.89 14.03 -9.55
C PHE A 116 -12.69 12.87 -8.55
N MET A 117 -12.86 11.62 -8.98
CA MET A 117 -12.58 10.43 -8.16
C MET A 117 -11.08 10.30 -7.93
N GLN A 118 -10.28 10.50 -8.98
CA GLN A 118 -8.82 10.43 -8.86
C GLN A 118 -8.30 11.52 -7.92
N TRP A 119 -8.74 12.77 -8.14
CA TRP A 119 -8.44 13.89 -7.25
C TRP A 119 -8.86 13.65 -5.80
N TRP A 120 -10.06 13.07 -5.57
CA TRP A 120 -10.53 12.73 -4.23
C TRP A 120 -9.65 11.66 -3.57
N PHE A 121 -9.32 10.58 -4.29
CA PHE A 121 -8.44 9.53 -3.77
C PHE A 121 -7.04 10.04 -3.46
N ASP A 122 -6.46 10.83 -4.36
CA ASP A 122 -5.16 11.46 -4.16
C ASP A 122 -5.18 12.32 -2.89
N ILE A 123 -6.17 13.20 -2.73
CA ILE A 123 -6.35 14.02 -1.51
C ILE A 123 -6.47 13.16 -0.27
N SER A 124 -7.38 12.17 -0.28
CA SER A 124 -7.59 11.29 0.87
C SER A 124 -6.33 10.50 1.23
N GLY A 125 -5.50 10.14 0.25
CA GLY A 125 -4.30 9.32 0.40
C GLY A 125 -3.03 10.10 0.74
N PHE A 126 -2.98 11.43 0.56
CA PHE A 126 -1.80 12.24 0.91
C PHE A 126 -1.49 12.25 2.41
N TYR A 127 -2.51 12.05 3.25
CA TYR A 127 -2.39 12.15 4.69
C TYR A 127 -2.84 10.85 5.36
N SER A 128 -2.14 10.47 6.45
CA SER A 128 -2.52 9.29 7.23
C SER A 128 -3.89 9.49 7.90
N SER A 129 -4.56 8.39 8.24
CA SER A 129 -5.82 8.41 9.00
C SER A 129 -5.72 9.24 10.29
N ASP A 130 -4.56 9.20 10.96
CA ASP A 130 -4.29 10.01 12.16
C ASP A 130 -4.34 11.52 11.89
N TYR A 131 -3.93 11.95 10.70
CA TYR A 131 -3.92 13.36 10.32
C TYR A 131 -5.34 13.85 10.01
N TRP A 132 -6.13 13.06 9.27
CA TRP A 132 -7.55 13.32 9.05
C TRP A 132 -8.33 13.41 10.37
N SER A 133 -8.03 12.52 11.31
CA SER A 133 -8.61 12.54 12.67
C SER A 133 -8.30 13.83 13.43
N LYS A 134 -7.09 14.39 13.28
CA LYS A 134 -6.73 15.69 13.89
C LYS A 134 -7.49 16.84 13.26
N ILE A 135 -7.60 16.86 11.93
CA ILE A 135 -8.38 17.88 11.22
C ILE A 135 -9.84 17.83 11.67
N LEU A 136 -10.44 16.63 11.74
CA LEU A 136 -11.78 16.40 12.23
C LEU A 136 -11.96 16.98 13.64
N LEU A 137 -11.07 16.64 14.58
CA LEU A 137 -11.19 17.09 15.97
C LEU A 137 -11.06 18.61 16.11
N ILE A 138 -10.11 19.23 15.40
CA ILE A 138 -9.91 20.69 15.43
C ILE A 138 -11.12 21.42 14.84
N THR A 139 -11.57 21.01 13.65
CA THR A 139 -12.66 21.67 12.94
C THR A 139 -14.01 21.48 13.63
N PHE A 140 -14.25 20.29 14.21
CA PHE A 140 -15.43 20.03 15.04
C PHE A 140 -15.44 20.91 16.30
N THR A 141 -14.30 21.05 16.97
CA THR A 141 -14.18 21.92 18.16
C THR A 141 -14.46 23.38 17.80
N LEU A 142 -13.90 23.88 16.70
CA LEU A 142 -14.17 25.24 16.20
C LEU A 142 -15.65 25.43 15.87
N SER A 143 -16.29 24.45 15.22
CA SER A 143 -17.72 24.45 14.94
C SER A 143 -18.55 24.63 16.21
N CYS A 144 -18.27 23.86 17.27
CA CYS A 144 -18.92 24.00 18.58
C CYS A 144 -18.72 25.39 19.20
N ILE A 145 -17.53 25.99 19.09
CA ILE A 145 -17.25 27.34 19.59
C ILE A 145 -18.10 28.37 18.85
N PHE A 146 -18.13 28.35 17.52
CA PHE A 146 -18.94 29.29 16.73
C PHE A 146 -20.45 29.09 16.93
N PHE A 147 -20.90 27.86 17.14
CA PHE A 147 -22.28 27.57 17.53
C PHE A 147 -22.62 28.17 18.91
N GLY A 148 -21.71 28.09 19.87
CA GLY A 148 -21.86 28.77 21.17
C GLY A 148 -21.90 30.29 21.03
N LEU A 149 -20.97 30.87 20.26
CA LEU A 149 -20.90 32.32 20.00
C LEU A 149 -22.17 32.86 19.32
N PHE A 150 -22.81 32.06 18.46
CA PHE A 150 -24.07 32.43 17.79
C PHE A 150 -25.17 32.88 18.77
N TYR A 151 -25.20 32.32 19.99
CA TYR A 151 -26.19 32.68 21.00
C TYR A 151 -25.95 34.08 21.59
N TYR A 152 -24.68 34.49 21.74
CA TYR A 152 -24.30 35.75 22.39
C TYR A 152 -24.28 36.95 21.44
N VAL A 153 -24.35 36.74 20.13
CA VAL A 153 -24.35 37.83 19.15
C VAL A 153 -25.75 38.44 19.01
N LEU A 154 -25.89 39.69 19.47
CA LEU A 154 -27.15 40.44 19.43
C LEU A 154 -27.42 41.10 18.06
N SER A 155 -26.38 41.50 17.33
CA SER A 155 -26.53 42.16 16.03
C SER A 155 -26.90 41.15 14.92
N PRO A 156 -28.00 41.34 14.18
CA PRO A 156 -28.46 40.38 13.17
C PRO A 156 -27.45 40.07 12.06
N GLU A 157 -26.68 41.07 11.59
CA GLU A 157 -25.72 40.86 10.51
C GLU A 157 -24.51 40.01 10.94
N ARG A 158 -23.94 40.29 12.12
CA ARG A 158 -22.84 39.46 12.66
C ARG A 158 -23.32 38.06 13.01
N LYS A 159 -24.58 37.89 13.43
CA LYS A 159 -25.16 36.58 13.76
C LYS A 159 -25.23 35.68 12.51
N LYS A 160 -25.58 36.25 11.35
CA LYS A 160 -25.50 35.54 10.05
C LYS A 160 -24.07 35.13 9.74
N GLY A 161 -23.10 36.03 9.90
CA GLY A 161 -21.68 35.73 9.68
C GLY A 161 -21.18 34.57 10.54
N VAL A 162 -21.45 34.60 11.84
CA VAL A 162 -21.08 33.53 12.79
C VAL A 162 -21.74 32.20 12.42
N PHE A 163 -23.01 32.23 11.99
CA PHE A 163 -23.71 31.02 11.54
C PHE A 163 -23.09 30.42 10.28
N VAL A 164 -22.70 31.23 9.30
CA VAL A 164 -22.02 30.77 8.08
C VAL A 164 -20.66 30.16 8.42
N ILE A 165 -19.89 30.78 9.31
CA ILE A 165 -18.59 30.26 9.76
C ILE A 165 -18.76 28.91 10.47
N PHE A 166 -19.77 28.77 11.33
CA PHE A 166 -20.13 27.50 11.95
C PHE A 166 -20.40 26.41 10.88
N LEU A 167 -21.25 26.69 9.90
CA LEU A 167 -21.59 25.73 8.84
C LEU A 167 -20.36 25.33 8.00
N MET A 168 -19.45 26.26 7.76
CA MET A 168 -18.20 26.00 7.05
C MET A 168 -17.33 24.99 7.81
N PHE A 169 -17.08 25.22 9.10
CA PHE A 169 -16.28 24.28 9.91
C PHE A 169 -16.96 22.93 10.09
N LEU A 170 -18.29 22.91 10.23
CA LEU A 170 -19.06 21.67 10.30
C LEU A 170 -18.92 20.85 9.01
N SER A 171 -18.98 21.51 7.86
CA SER A 171 -18.87 20.85 6.56
C SER A 171 -17.47 20.25 6.34
N ILE A 172 -16.41 20.98 6.72
CA ILE A 172 -15.03 20.48 6.67
C ILE A 172 -14.85 19.28 7.61
N SER A 173 -15.44 19.33 8.80
CA SER A 173 -15.43 18.22 9.75
C SER A 173 -16.09 16.96 9.15
N LEU A 174 -17.27 17.09 8.56
CA LEU A 174 -17.97 15.96 7.94
C LEU A 174 -17.23 15.37 6.72
N LEU A 175 -16.50 16.21 5.97
CA LEU A 175 -15.67 15.77 4.85
C LEU A 175 -14.38 15.07 5.29
N SER A 176 -13.98 15.21 6.56
CA SER A 176 -12.75 14.62 7.12
C SER A 176 -12.98 13.27 7.82
N LEU A 177 -14.19 12.70 7.67
CA LEU A 177 -14.66 11.49 8.33
C LEU A 177 -14.43 10.23 7.49
#